data_AF-A0A819VTT8-F1
#
_entry.id   AF-A0A819VTT8-F1
#
_cell.length_a   1.000
_cell.length_b   1.000
_cell.length_c   1.000
_cell.angle_alpha   90.00
_cell.angle_beta   90.00
_cell.angle_gamma   90.00
#
_symmetry.space_group_name_H-M   'P 1'
#
loop_
_entity.id
_entity.type
_entity.pdbx_description
1 polymer ?
#
loop_
_entity_poly.entity_id
_entity_poly.type
_entity_poly.pdbx_seq_one_letter_code
_entity_poly.pdbx_strand_id
1 'polypeptide(L)'
;MTTLPPIQPRPILCKTPTTNNSQSSSSSSVFLIHSSSTQPSNVINTSFYSTNNDQTNNNNNNNTSQILPPPSSMPSTPLSSYEEFVKRLREFHRCRQTTFRYLPTIAGQVVDLQALYTTVVGHGGWDKVNDRQLWSIVANNFGIDSTCLNGTQALKNIYIRYLYAFEKISNGESIDSRDDDDEDAKRRNVSHLQRVPQSYNQTQHIVSDSLRAQYGLFRDFVNRNEYEKIELALLCGFPNELTFTLNTLLLLSSTTNNSITFQLYKCPRLLDILLRHIGLFLSNDPTIHDHYLKSLYDNIWSKHINYQMEQFWIEYCSSDILKQLLNIEKKSNLKSSLYNNFNLNSNENQQQQELRIEQILMIIRNFSFDRSNAIYLLDTIRPSSSITYIFLLLISYCEKKIELQKYAYDIWTNLASYMHLRSVGNDEGHFIRQLLNFMLNGDDDDKQQDRLKIIRALEIIANLAHAGNDNEIYLIDFIDVIIQRLIHVSDILILVHTLECLYQLSELGKFL
;
A
#
# COMPACT_ATOMS: atom_id res chain seq x y z
N MET A 1 -12.99 -28.19 -19.29
CA MET A 1 -14.09 -27.27 -19.70
C MET A 1 -15.15 -27.23 -18.60
N THR A 2 -15.09 -26.23 -17.73
CA THR A 2 -16.17 -25.87 -16.80
C THR A 2 -16.09 -24.37 -16.60
N THR A 3 -16.79 -23.63 -17.45
CA THR A 3 -16.90 -22.17 -17.41
C THR A 3 -17.80 -21.78 -16.23
N LEU A 4 -17.22 -21.16 -15.19
CA LEU A 4 -18.01 -20.46 -14.18
C LEU A 4 -18.70 -19.25 -14.85
N PRO A 5 -19.98 -18.98 -14.54
CA PRO A 5 -20.71 -17.90 -15.20
C PRO A 5 -20.23 -16.53 -14.68
N PRO A 6 -20.34 -15.47 -15.50
CA PRO A 6 -20.03 -14.11 -15.05
C PRO A 6 -21.01 -13.70 -13.95
N ILE A 7 -20.46 -13.11 -12.88
CA ILE A 7 -21.26 -12.51 -11.79
C ILE A 7 -22.07 -11.37 -12.39
N GLN A 8 -23.37 -11.58 -12.59
CA GLN A 8 -24.27 -10.48 -12.93
C GLN A 8 -24.49 -9.61 -11.68
N PRO A 9 -24.44 -8.28 -11.81
CA PRO A 9 -24.84 -7.40 -10.72
C PRO A 9 -26.31 -7.65 -10.41
N ARG A 10 -26.63 -8.09 -9.18
CA ARG A 10 -28.02 -8.24 -8.76
C ARG A 10 -28.70 -6.86 -8.83
N PRO A 11 -29.91 -6.76 -9.41
CA PRO A 11 -30.66 -5.52 -9.42
C PRO A 11 -30.92 -5.09 -7.96
N ILE A 12 -30.72 -3.80 -7.68
CA ILE A 12 -31.08 -3.18 -6.40
C ILE A 12 -32.60 -3.18 -6.32
N LEU A 13 -33.18 -4.24 -5.79
CA LEU A 13 -34.58 -4.30 -5.41
C LEU A 13 -34.75 -3.49 -4.11
N CYS A 14 -34.91 -2.17 -4.25
CA CYS A 14 -35.51 -1.37 -3.19
C CYS A 14 -36.95 -1.88 -3.01
N LYS A 15 -37.20 -2.64 -1.94
CA LYS A 15 -38.56 -2.95 -1.53
C LYS A 15 -39.23 -1.61 -1.19
N THR A 16 -40.31 -1.29 -1.89
CA THR A 16 -41.14 -0.13 -1.57
C THR A 16 -41.72 -0.29 -0.16
N PRO A 17 -41.77 0.78 0.65
CA PRO A 17 -42.32 0.70 1.99
C PRO A 17 -43.83 0.40 1.92
N THR A 18 -44.27 -0.58 2.69
CA THR A 18 -45.69 -0.87 2.89
C THR A 18 -46.37 0.32 3.56
N THR A 19 -47.21 1.01 2.80
CA THR A 19 -48.07 2.10 3.26
C THR A 19 -49.18 1.54 4.16
N ASN A 20 -49.09 1.79 5.47
CA ASN A 20 -50.29 1.84 6.30
C ASN A 20 -50.86 3.26 6.23
N ASN A 21 -52.05 3.37 5.65
CA ASN A 21 -52.82 4.61 5.56
C ASN A 21 -53.21 5.12 6.96
N SER A 22 -52.70 6.29 7.32
CA SER A 22 -53.43 7.27 8.12
C SER A 22 -53.02 8.66 7.66
N GLN A 23 -53.99 9.41 7.14
CA GLN A 23 -53.84 10.76 6.62
C GLN A 23 -53.38 11.72 7.73
N SER A 24 -52.26 12.41 7.50
CA SER A 24 -52.05 13.78 7.98
C SER A 24 -50.98 14.45 7.11
N SER A 25 -51.40 15.47 6.38
CA SER A 25 -50.59 16.38 5.56
C SER A 25 -49.69 17.26 6.42
N SER A 26 -48.36 17.26 6.17
CA SER A 26 -47.52 18.47 6.07
C SER A 26 -46.01 18.19 6.17
N SER A 27 -45.26 18.73 5.19
CA SER A 27 -43.87 19.24 5.25
C SER A 27 -42.72 18.37 5.78
N SER A 28 -41.81 18.07 4.85
CA SER A 28 -40.43 17.61 5.02
C SER A 28 -39.70 18.25 6.20
N SER A 29 -39.32 17.43 7.17
CA SER A 29 -38.43 17.77 8.28
C SER A 29 -37.22 16.84 8.27
N VAL A 30 -36.04 17.44 8.16
CA VAL A 30 -34.73 16.78 8.28
C VAL A 30 -34.57 16.33 9.73
N PHE A 31 -34.39 15.01 9.95
CA PHE A 31 -34.27 14.44 11.29
C PHE A 31 -32.94 14.82 11.96
N LEU A 32 -33.02 15.59 13.05
CA LEU A 32 -31.99 15.76 14.07
C LEU A 32 -32.03 14.57 15.03
N ILE A 33 -31.00 13.72 15.03
CA ILE A 33 -30.83 12.72 16.10
C ILE A 33 -30.36 13.47 17.36
N HIS A 34 -31.25 13.61 18.34
CA HIS A 34 -30.88 13.98 19.71
C HIS A 34 -30.17 12.80 20.36
N SER A 35 -28.89 12.98 20.69
CA SER A 35 -28.17 12.11 21.61
C SER A 35 -28.49 12.52 23.05
N SER A 36 -29.41 11.81 23.71
CA SER A 36 -29.54 11.84 25.16
C SER A 36 -28.47 10.93 25.78
N SER A 37 -27.70 11.49 26.71
CA SER A 37 -26.70 10.76 27.50
C SER A 37 -27.40 9.86 28.51
N THR A 38 -27.36 8.56 28.30
CA THR A 38 -27.60 7.57 29.37
C THR A 38 -26.54 6.49 29.27
N GLN A 39 -25.60 6.50 30.22
CA GLN A 39 -24.75 5.36 30.53
C GLN A 39 -25.64 4.15 30.87
N PRO A 40 -25.24 2.94 30.45
CA PRO A 40 -24.90 1.98 31.49
C PRO A 40 -23.60 1.22 31.22
N SER A 41 -23.03 0.87 32.37
CA SER A 41 -21.82 0.13 32.69
C SER A 41 -21.75 -1.31 32.18
N ASN A 42 -20.52 -1.69 31.81
CA ASN A 42 -19.86 -3.01 31.89
C ASN A 42 -20.61 -4.24 31.35
N VAL A 43 -20.01 -4.91 30.35
CA VAL A 43 -19.41 -6.25 30.47
C VAL A 43 -18.57 -6.56 29.20
N ILE A 44 -17.27 -6.76 29.46
CA ILE A 44 -16.28 -7.64 28.79
C ILE A 44 -16.15 -7.54 27.27
N ASN A 45 -15.09 -6.85 26.82
CA ASN A 45 -14.42 -7.19 25.57
C ASN A 45 -12.95 -7.54 25.83
N THR A 46 -12.62 -8.72 25.34
CA THR A 46 -11.34 -9.41 25.28
C THR A 46 -10.26 -8.59 24.55
N SER A 47 -9.09 -8.57 25.18
CA SER A 47 -7.81 -8.02 24.74
C SER A 47 -7.16 -8.81 23.60
N PHE A 48 -6.64 -8.11 22.59
CA PHE A 48 -5.39 -8.44 21.89
C PHE A 48 -4.71 -7.11 21.51
N TYR A 49 -3.71 -6.67 22.29
CA TYR A 49 -2.26 -6.89 22.10
C TYR A 49 -1.68 -6.13 20.90
N SER A 50 -1.30 -4.87 21.17
CA SER A 50 -0.15 -4.22 20.53
C SER A 50 1.11 -4.68 21.26
N THR A 51 2.06 -5.21 20.52
CA THR A 51 3.36 -5.66 21.01
C THR A 51 4.26 -4.49 21.37
N ASN A 52 4.84 -4.60 22.57
CA ASN A 52 5.98 -3.83 23.04
C ASN A 52 7.23 -4.15 22.20
N ASN A 53 8.10 -3.15 22.07
CA ASN A 53 9.54 -3.39 22.05
C ASN A 53 10.17 -2.53 23.15
N ASP A 54 10.56 -3.21 24.23
CA ASP A 54 11.51 -2.74 25.22
C ASP A 54 12.93 -2.80 24.64
N GLN A 55 13.74 -1.77 24.93
CA GLN A 55 15.16 -1.97 25.18
C GLN A 55 15.56 -1.22 26.45
N THR A 56 15.82 -2.02 27.47
CA THR A 56 16.54 -1.76 28.71
C THR A 56 18.03 -1.51 28.46
N ASN A 57 18.64 -0.52 29.12
CA ASN A 57 19.73 -0.78 30.09
C ASN A 57 20.33 0.48 30.76
N ASN A 58 20.31 0.42 32.10
CA ASN A 58 21.36 0.71 33.09
C ASN A 58 22.01 2.10 33.27
N ASN A 59 21.59 2.73 34.38
CA ASN A 59 22.39 3.26 35.52
C ASN A 59 23.91 3.48 35.36
N ASN A 60 24.38 4.70 35.65
CA ASN A 60 25.20 5.01 36.84
C ASN A 60 25.64 6.49 36.97
N ASN A 61 25.44 7.02 38.19
CA ASN A 61 26.30 7.91 39.00
C ASN A 61 26.69 9.35 38.57
N ASN A 62 26.06 10.31 39.25
CA ASN A 62 26.58 11.37 40.15
C ASN A 62 27.93 12.10 39.92
N ASN A 63 27.83 13.42 40.21
CA ASN A 63 28.83 14.46 40.51
C ASN A 63 29.38 15.20 39.27
N THR A 64 29.41 16.55 39.17
CA THR A 64 29.75 17.54 40.21
C THR A 64 29.31 18.96 39.79
N SER A 65 28.73 19.69 40.74
CA SER A 65 28.74 21.15 40.98
C SER A 65 29.16 22.15 39.89
N GLN A 66 28.26 23.08 39.53
CA GLN A 66 28.56 24.52 39.54
C GLN A 66 27.28 25.34 39.78
N ILE A 67 27.40 26.29 40.70
CA ILE A 67 26.38 27.11 41.34
C ILE A 67 25.96 28.26 40.40
N LEU A 68 24.65 28.53 40.27
CA LEU A 68 24.14 29.85 39.84
C LEU A 68 23.08 30.38 40.83
N PRO A 69 22.97 31.71 41.00
CA PRO A 69 22.29 32.39 42.12
C PRO A 69 20.76 32.59 41.85
N PRO A 70 19.96 33.13 42.79
CA PRO A 70 18.50 33.02 42.80
C PRO A 70 17.83 33.95 41.76
N PRO A 71 16.55 33.73 41.43
CA PRO A 71 15.88 34.45 40.34
C PRO A 71 15.58 35.89 40.77
N SER A 72 16.40 36.83 40.34
CA SER A 72 16.03 38.23 40.26
C SER A 72 15.12 38.44 39.05
N SER A 73 13.87 38.82 39.31
CA SER A 73 13.01 39.64 38.45
C SER A 73 13.06 39.34 36.93
N MET A 74 12.25 38.39 36.48
CA MET A 74 11.88 38.30 35.07
C MET A 74 10.91 39.45 34.73
N PRO A 75 11.19 40.26 33.70
CA PRO A 75 10.28 41.30 33.24
C PRO A 75 9.10 40.63 32.54
N SER A 76 7.88 40.92 33.01
CA SER A 76 6.66 40.65 32.26
C SER A 76 6.70 41.40 30.93
N THR A 77 7.03 40.70 29.85
CA THR A 77 6.81 41.16 28.49
C THR A 77 5.32 41.45 28.32
N PRO A 78 4.91 42.64 27.83
CA PRO A 78 3.51 42.91 27.58
C PRO A 78 3.01 41.91 26.52
N LEU A 79 1.92 41.20 26.83
CA LEU A 79 1.25 40.37 25.83
C LEU A 79 0.93 41.26 24.62
N SER A 80 1.09 40.72 23.41
CA SER A 80 0.62 41.42 22.21
C SER A 80 -0.89 41.65 22.35
N SER A 81 -1.39 42.80 21.89
CA SER A 81 -2.83 43.18 21.89
C SER A 81 -3.73 42.05 21.37
N TYR A 82 -3.21 41.23 20.45
CA TYR A 82 -3.85 40.05 19.88
C TYR A 82 -4.01 38.87 20.85
N GLU A 83 -2.98 38.58 21.65
CA GLU A 83 -3.01 37.46 22.59
C GLU A 83 -4.01 37.70 23.73
N GLU A 84 -4.12 38.96 24.18
CA GLU A 84 -5.13 39.38 25.16
C GLU A 84 -6.55 39.25 24.61
N PHE A 85 -6.76 39.65 23.34
CA PHE A 85 -8.05 39.50 22.67
C PHE A 85 -8.46 38.03 22.56
N VAL A 86 -7.56 37.16 22.08
CA VAL A 86 -7.84 35.72 21.96
C VAL A 86 -8.09 35.08 23.33
N LYS A 87 -7.37 35.50 24.38
CA LYS A 87 -7.60 35.03 25.76
C LYS A 87 -8.99 35.42 26.26
N ARG A 88 -9.41 36.67 26.03
CA ARG A 88 -10.77 37.15 26.36
C ARG A 88 -11.85 36.40 25.58
N LEU A 89 -11.60 36.10 24.30
CA LEU A 89 -12.52 35.35 23.45
C LEU A 89 -12.64 33.87 23.89
N ARG A 90 -11.53 33.23 24.30
CA ARG A 90 -11.57 31.88 24.91
C ARG A 90 -12.38 31.85 26.18
N GLU A 91 -12.20 32.84 27.05
CA GLU A 91 -12.95 32.93 28.30
C GLU A 91 -14.44 33.14 28.05
N PHE A 92 -14.79 33.95 27.06
CA PHE A 92 -16.17 34.12 26.60
C PHE A 92 -16.82 32.80 26.13
N HIS A 93 -16.12 32.05 25.28
CA HIS A 93 -16.62 30.75 24.80
C HIS A 93 -16.71 29.70 25.93
N ARG A 94 -15.78 29.75 26.91
CA ARG A 94 -15.80 28.90 28.11
C ARG A 94 -17.04 29.17 28.96
N CYS A 95 -17.35 30.43 29.24
CA CYS A 95 -18.54 30.83 30.00
C CYS A 95 -19.86 30.45 29.29
N ARG A 96 -19.88 30.51 27.95
CA ARG A 96 -21.05 30.12 27.13
C ARG A 96 -21.14 28.64 26.80
N GLN A 97 -20.21 27.80 27.26
CA GLN A 97 -20.12 26.37 26.92
C GLN A 97 -20.08 26.10 25.41
N THR A 98 -19.37 26.94 24.64
CA THR A 98 -19.20 26.77 23.19
C THR A 98 -17.76 26.34 22.87
N THR A 99 -17.57 25.52 21.84
CA THR A 99 -16.26 24.92 21.53
C THR A 99 -15.34 25.92 20.81
N PHE A 100 -14.24 26.33 21.46
CA PHE A 100 -13.15 27.08 20.84
C PHE A 100 -11.80 26.41 21.15
N ARG A 101 -11.52 25.30 20.47
CA ARG A 101 -10.34 24.45 20.74
C ARG A 101 -9.11 24.87 19.93
N TYR A 102 -9.30 25.20 18.66
CA TYR A 102 -8.22 25.57 17.72
C TYR A 102 -8.51 26.91 17.05
N LEU A 103 -7.45 27.64 16.68
CA LEU A 103 -7.58 28.85 15.88
C LEU A 103 -8.03 28.46 14.46
N PRO A 104 -8.99 29.19 13.87
CA PRO A 104 -9.51 28.87 12.55
C PRO A 104 -8.47 29.14 11.45
N THR A 105 -8.39 28.24 10.48
CA THR A 105 -7.51 28.36 9.31
C THR A 105 -8.31 28.32 8.01
N ILE A 106 -7.90 29.13 7.04
CA ILE A 106 -8.38 29.07 5.65
C ILE A 106 -7.17 28.81 4.76
N ALA A 107 -7.23 27.78 3.91
CA ALA A 107 -6.14 27.40 3.01
C ALA A 107 -4.75 27.23 3.70
N GLY A 108 -4.73 26.81 4.97
CA GLY A 108 -3.51 26.63 5.76
C GLY A 108 -2.99 27.89 6.46
N GLN A 109 -3.59 29.06 6.23
CA GLN A 109 -3.28 30.30 6.95
C GLN A 109 -4.23 30.51 8.14
N VAL A 110 -3.68 30.90 9.28
CA VAL A 110 -4.46 31.23 10.48
C VAL A 110 -5.16 32.57 10.27
N VAL A 111 -6.47 32.61 10.48
CA VAL A 111 -7.25 33.85 10.37
C VAL A 111 -7.05 34.67 11.64
N ASP A 112 -6.57 35.90 11.50
CA ASP A 112 -6.47 36.86 12.60
C ASP A 112 -7.88 37.31 13.03
N LEU A 113 -8.34 36.80 14.17
CA LEU A 113 -9.67 37.07 14.71
C LEU A 113 -9.86 38.51 15.20
N GLN A 114 -8.80 39.18 15.67
CA GLN A 114 -8.89 40.56 16.15
C GLN A 114 -8.98 41.53 14.97
N ALA A 115 -8.16 41.33 13.95
CA ALA A 115 -8.22 42.08 12.71
C ALA A 115 -9.58 41.88 12.03
N LEU A 116 -10.10 40.65 12.03
CA LEU A 116 -11.40 40.33 11.43
C LEU A 116 -12.54 41.01 12.20
N TYR A 117 -12.50 40.96 13.54
CA TYR A 117 -13.46 41.67 14.39
C TYR A 117 -13.46 43.17 14.10
N THR A 118 -12.29 43.80 14.15
CA THR A 118 -12.12 45.25 13.94
C THR A 118 -12.60 45.68 12.55
N THR A 119 -12.26 44.90 11.52
CA THR A 119 -12.67 45.19 10.14
C THR A 119 -14.19 45.12 9.97
N VAL A 120 -14.84 44.07 10.49
CA VAL A 120 -16.30 43.90 10.34
C VAL A 120 -17.07 44.92 11.18
N VAL A 121 -16.62 45.19 12.41
CA VAL A 121 -17.20 46.24 13.26
C VAL A 121 -17.02 47.62 12.62
N GLY A 122 -15.87 47.90 12.02
CA GLY A 122 -15.61 49.14 11.28
C GLY A 122 -16.54 49.35 10.08
N HIS A 123 -17.03 48.27 9.47
CA HIS A 123 -18.04 48.31 8.40
C HIS A 123 -19.49 48.31 8.94
N GLY A 124 -19.66 48.43 10.27
CA GLY A 124 -20.95 48.56 10.93
C GLY A 124 -21.56 47.25 11.43
N GLY A 125 -20.74 46.20 11.59
CA GLY A 125 -21.10 44.94 12.22
C GLY A 125 -21.60 43.87 11.25
N TRP A 126 -21.78 42.64 11.74
CA TRP A 126 -22.17 41.48 10.92
C TRP A 126 -23.39 41.76 10.04
N ASP A 127 -24.44 42.34 10.62
CA ASP A 127 -25.72 42.54 9.95
C ASP A 127 -25.58 43.47 8.74
N LYS A 128 -24.88 44.61 8.90
CA LYS A 128 -24.66 45.58 7.81
C LYS A 128 -23.71 45.05 6.74
N VAL A 129 -22.67 44.29 7.12
CA VAL A 129 -21.73 43.69 6.16
C VAL A 129 -22.42 42.61 5.33
N ASN A 130 -23.34 41.85 5.93
CA ASN A 130 -24.12 40.83 5.23
C ASN A 130 -25.20 41.44 4.33
N ASP A 131 -25.95 42.43 4.80
CA ASP A 131 -26.98 43.11 4.01
C ASP A 131 -26.40 43.84 2.79
N ARG A 132 -25.19 44.39 2.92
CA ARG A 132 -24.47 45.08 1.82
C ARG A 132 -23.58 44.15 0.98
N GLN A 133 -23.57 42.85 1.25
CA GLN A 133 -22.74 41.84 0.56
C GLN A 133 -21.23 42.19 0.51
N LEU A 134 -20.70 42.83 1.57
CA LEU A 134 -19.31 43.33 1.61
C LEU A 134 -18.27 42.27 1.93
N TRP A 135 -18.69 41.01 2.12
CA TRP A 135 -17.80 39.90 2.53
C TRP A 135 -16.71 39.58 1.52
N SER A 136 -16.93 39.82 0.22
CA SER A 136 -15.90 39.63 -0.79
C SER A 136 -14.75 40.63 -0.63
N ILE A 137 -15.05 41.86 -0.20
CA ILE A 137 -14.05 42.90 0.06
C ILE A 137 -13.28 42.56 1.34
N VAL A 138 -14.00 42.11 2.38
CA VAL A 138 -13.36 41.62 3.61
C VAL A 138 -12.46 40.42 3.30
N ALA A 139 -12.90 39.45 2.50
CA ALA A 139 -12.07 38.29 2.12
C ALA A 139 -10.79 38.70 1.38
N ASN A 140 -10.88 39.62 0.40
CA ASN A 140 -9.72 40.13 -0.31
C ASN A 140 -8.71 40.83 0.62
N ASN A 141 -9.18 41.55 1.64
CA ASN A 141 -8.30 42.19 2.64
C ASN A 141 -7.52 41.19 3.50
N PHE A 142 -7.98 39.94 3.58
CA PHE A 142 -7.29 38.84 4.27
C PHE A 142 -6.47 37.95 3.32
N GLY A 143 -6.25 38.41 2.08
CA GLY A 143 -5.49 37.65 1.06
C GLY A 143 -6.24 36.42 0.52
N ILE A 144 -7.56 36.37 0.70
CA ILE A 144 -8.41 35.31 0.18
C ILE A 144 -8.93 35.75 -1.19
N ASP A 145 -8.16 35.42 -2.22
CA ASP A 145 -8.50 35.75 -3.61
C ASP A 145 -9.70 34.93 -4.13
N SER A 146 -10.27 35.36 -5.27
CA SER A 146 -11.37 34.68 -5.97
C SER A 146 -11.03 33.27 -6.46
N THR A 147 -9.76 32.89 -6.44
CA THR A 147 -9.28 31.52 -6.68
C THR A 147 -9.72 30.55 -5.58
N CYS A 148 -9.97 31.02 -4.36
CA CYS A 148 -10.55 30.24 -3.28
C CYS A 148 -12.08 30.25 -3.38
N LEU A 149 -12.66 29.35 -4.19
CA LEU A 149 -14.11 29.30 -4.49
C LEU A 149 -15.03 29.38 -3.25
N ASN A 150 -14.60 28.86 -2.10
CA ASN A 150 -15.37 28.85 -0.85
C ASN A 150 -14.77 29.76 0.26
N GLY A 151 -13.75 30.56 -0.05
CA GLY A 151 -13.01 31.35 0.95
C GLY A 151 -13.86 32.40 1.65
N THR A 152 -14.67 33.16 0.90
CA THR A 152 -15.61 34.15 1.45
C THR A 152 -16.64 33.52 2.38
N GLN A 153 -17.15 32.33 2.03
CA GLN A 153 -18.12 31.61 2.86
C GLN A 153 -17.47 31.03 4.12
N ALA A 154 -16.23 30.55 4.01
CA ALA A 154 -15.45 30.09 5.16
C ALA A 154 -15.22 31.24 6.16
N LEU A 155 -14.87 32.44 5.68
CA LEU A 155 -14.65 33.61 6.52
C LEU A 155 -15.94 34.07 7.23
N LYS A 156 -17.07 34.06 6.51
CA LYS A 156 -18.41 34.27 7.07
C LYS A 156 -18.71 33.30 8.22
N ASN A 157 -18.46 32.01 8.00
CA ASN A 157 -18.73 30.96 8.99
C ASN A 157 -17.83 31.10 10.22
N ILE A 158 -16.57 31.50 10.04
CA ILE A 158 -15.64 31.78 11.14
C ILE A 158 -16.14 32.95 11.98
N TYR A 159 -16.59 34.04 11.35
CA TYR A 159 -17.13 35.20 12.07
C TYR A 159 -18.39 34.84 12.88
N ILE A 160 -19.37 34.18 12.25
CA ILE A 160 -20.60 33.73 12.92
C ILE A 160 -20.29 32.87 14.15
N ARG A 161 -19.31 31.97 14.02
CA ARG A 161 -19.04 30.96 15.04
C ARG A 161 -18.27 31.50 16.23
N TYR A 162 -17.33 32.41 16.01
CA TYR A 162 -16.44 32.91 17.06
C TYR A 162 -16.74 34.35 17.49
N LEU A 163 -17.12 35.23 16.57
CA LEU A 163 -17.11 36.68 16.80
C LEU A 163 -18.52 37.28 16.91
N TYR A 164 -19.52 36.77 16.20
CA TYR A 164 -20.87 37.35 16.17
C TYR A 164 -21.51 37.47 17.57
N ALA A 165 -21.47 36.37 18.32
CA ALA A 165 -21.97 36.33 19.69
C ALA A 165 -21.21 37.29 20.63
N PHE A 166 -19.90 37.45 20.40
CA PHE A 166 -19.03 38.32 21.17
C PHE A 166 -19.29 39.80 20.84
N GLU A 167 -19.47 40.14 19.56
CA GLU A 167 -19.86 41.46 19.05
C GLU A 167 -21.18 41.93 19.69
N LYS A 168 -22.23 41.12 19.61
CA LYS A 168 -23.56 41.46 20.12
C LYS A 168 -23.54 41.77 21.63
N ILE A 169 -22.87 40.92 22.42
CA ILE A 169 -22.72 41.16 23.87
C ILE A 169 -21.84 42.38 24.14
N SER A 170 -20.78 42.58 23.37
CA SER A 170 -19.89 43.75 23.54
C SER A 170 -20.60 45.08 23.22
N ASN A 171 -21.62 45.06 22.35
CA ASN A 171 -22.42 46.23 22.00
C ASN A 171 -23.60 46.46 22.97
N GLY A 172 -23.75 45.63 24.01
CA GLY A 172 -24.84 45.74 24.99
C GLY A 172 -26.18 45.17 24.51
N GLU A 173 -26.20 44.46 23.37
CA GLU A 173 -27.39 43.82 22.84
C GLU A 173 -27.61 42.45 23.50
N SER A 174 -28.82 42.19 23.98
CA SER A 174 -29.22 40.85 24.41
C SER A 174 -29.36 39.94 23.18
N ILE A 175 -28.65 38.82 23.17
CA ILE A 175 -28.80 37.78 22.11
C ILE A 175 -30.24 37.23 22.01
N ASP A 176 -31.02 37.38 23.08
CA ASP A 176 -32.40 36.93 23.22
C ASP A 176 -33.45 38.05 23.05
N SER A 177 -33.22 39.09 22.23
CA SER A 177 -34.32 40.00 21.86
C SER A 177 -35.33 39.25 20.98
N ARG A 178 -36.37 38.68 21.63
CA ARG A 178 -37.40 37.79 21.05
C ARG A 178 -38.48 38.51 20.25
N ASP A 179 -38.34 39.80 19.97
CA ASP A 179 -39.49 40.64 19.63
C ASP A 179 -39.63 41.02 18.14
N ASP A 180 -38.86 40.43 17.21
CA ASP A 180 -39.03 40.65 15.76
C ASP A 180 -39.14 39.34 14.96
N ASP A 181 -40.34 39.02 14.47
CA ASP A 181 -40.66 37.77 13.73
C ASP A 181 -39.85 37.55 12.43
N ASP A 182 -39.28 38.62 11.83
CA ASP A 182 -38.44 38.53 10.61
C ASP A 182 -36.96 38.19 10.91
N GLU A 183 -36.48 38.46 12.13
CA GLU A 183 -35.12 38.14 12.56
C GLU A 183 -34.93 36.64 12.86
N ASP A 184 -36.02 35.92 13.08
CA ASP A 184 -36.04 34.51 13.44
C ASP A 184 -35.55 33.58 12.31
N ALA A 185 -35.73 33.96 11.04
CA ALA A 185 -35.20 33.18 9.91
C ALA A 185 -33.67 33.34 9.77
N LYS A 186 -33.15 34.55 9.95
CA LYS A 186 -31.71 34.85 9.90
C LYS A 186 -30.98 34.19 11.08
N ARG A 187 -31.55 34.27 12.29
CA ARG A 187 -31.01 33.65 13.52
C ARG A 187 -31.04 32.12 13.50
N ARG A 188 -32.07 31.50 12.92
CA ARG A 188 -32.12 30.04 12.72
C ARG A 188 -30.95 29.54 11.88
N ASN A 189 -30.60 30.22 10.79
CA ASN A 189 -29.46 29.87 9.95
C ASN A 189 -28.11 29.99 10.67
N VAL A 190 -27.92 31.08 11.44
CA VAL A 190 -26.72 31.31 12.27
C VAL A 190 -26.58 30.22 13.36
N SER A 191 -27.68 29.84 14.00
CA SER A 191 -27.68 28.78 15.02
C SER A 191 -27.37 27.39 14.45
N HIS A 192 -27.81 27.11 13.21
CA HIS A 192 -27.53 25.85 12.53
C HIS A 192 -26.05 25.73 12.16
N LEU A 193 -25.43 26.84 11.72
CA LEU A 193 -24.01 26.92 11.39
C LEU A 193 -23.10 26.71 12.61
N GLN A 194 -23.53 27.16 13.80
CA GLN A 194 -22.80 26.94 15.05
C GLN A 194 -22.81 25.48 15.53
N ARG A 195 -23.81 24.68 15.13
CA ARG A 195 -23.93 23.25 15.49
C ARG A 195 -23.13 22.30 14.60
N VAL A 196 -22.59 22.77 13.47
CA VAL A 196 -21.79 21.90 12.57
C VAL A 196 -20.47 21.52 13.27
N PRO A 197 -20.15 20.23 13.42
CA PRO A 197 -18.90 19.78 14.04
C PRO A 197 -17.64 20.35 13.34
N GLN A 198 -16.59 20.64 14.10
CA GLN A 198 -15.31 21.15 13.56
C GLN A 198 -14.43 20.07 12.95
N SER A 199 -14.71 18.81 13.28
CA SER A 199 -14.06 17.64 12.72
C SER A 199 -15.11 16.74 12.11
N TYR A 200 -14.74 16.12 10.98
CA TYR A 200 -15.58 15.11 10.36
C TYR A 200 -15.76 13.94 11.33
N ASN A 201 -17.01 13.67 11.72
CA ASN A 201 -17.31 12.55 12.58
C ASN A 201 -17.53 11.29 11.74
N GLN A 202 -16.50 10.46 11.59
CA GLN A 202 -16.61 9.19 10.85
C GLN A 202 -17.70 8.27 11.43
N THR A 203 -17.99 8.35 12.73
CA THR A 203 -18.98 7.49 13.37
C THR A 203 -20.42 7.80 12.95
N GLN A 204 -20.69 8.98 12.38
CA GLN A 204 -22.02 9.32 11.87
C GLN A 204 -22.44 8.45 10.67
N HIS A 205 -21.47 7.81 10.00
CA HIS A 205 -21.71 6.87 8.90
C HIS A 205 -21.93 5.44 9.38
N ILE A 206 -21.73 5.16 10.67
CA ILE A 206 -21.95 3.86 11.28
C ILE A 206 -23.42 3.81 11.75
N VAL A 207 -24.28 3.26 10.90
CA VAL A 207 -25.69 3.03 11.22
C VAL A 207 -25.82 1.66 11.90
N SER A 208 -26.42 1.61 13.08
CA SER A 208 -26.64 0.34 13.80
C SER A 208 -27.54 -0.61 13.02
N ASP A 209 -27.38 -1.92 13.22
CA ASP A 209 -28.17 -2.93 12.51
C ASP A 209 -29.68 -2.77 12.74
N SER A 210 -30.09 -2.32 13.93
CA SER A 210 -31.49 -2.02 14.25
C SER A 210 -32.05 -0.87 13.40
N LEU A 211 -31.27 0.20 13.18
CA LEU A 211 -31.68 1.30 12.31
C LEU A 211 -31.65 0.88 10.84
N ARG A 212 -30.61 0.13 10.43
CA ARG A 212 -30.53 -0.44 9.08
C ARG A 212 -31.75 -1.31 8.78
N ALA A 213 -32.16 -2.12 9.74
CA ALA A 213 -33.36 -2.95 9.67
C ALA A 213 -34.63 -2.14 9.43
N GLN A 214 -34.82 -1.10 10.23
CA GLN A 214 -36.00 -0.23 10.17
C GLN A 214 -36.14 0.47 8.83
N TYR A 215 -35.01 0.90 8.24
CA TYR A 215 -34.99 1.62 6.96
C TYR A 215 -34.75 0.72 5.74
N GLY A 216 -34.78 -0.61 5.89
CA GLY A 216 -34.57 -1.54 4.77
C GLY A 216 -33.15 -1.52 4.19
N LEU A 217 -32.17 -1.02 4.94
CA LEU A 217 -30.76 -1.03 4.55
C LEU A 217 -30.16 -2.43 4.70
N PHE A 218 -29.20 -2.74 3.84
CA PHE A 218 -28.50 -4.02 3.81
C PHE A 218 -27.74 -4.28 5.12
N ARG A 219 -27.86 -5.47 5.72
CA ARG A 219 -27.21 -5.79 7.00
C ARG A 219 -25.94 -6.63 6.83
N ASP A 220 -25.85 -7.37 5.73
CA ASP A 220 -24.78 -8.32 5.50
C ASP A 220 -23.59 -7.63 4.83
N PHE A 221 -22.80 -6.86 5.57
CA PHE A 221 -21.60 -6.26 4.96
C PHE A 221 -20.70 -7.34 4.35
N VAL A 222 -20.18 -7.06 3.15
CA VAL A 222 -19.15 -7.91 2.55
C VAL A 222 -17.96 -7.93 3.50
N ASN A 223 -17.68 -9.09 4.08
CA ASN A 223 -16.46 -9.29 4.86
C ASN A 223 -15.29 -8.97 3.95
N ARG A 224 -14.53 -7.94 4.28
CA ARG A 224 -13.37 -7.53 3.48
C ARG A 224 -12.33 -8.64 3.59
N ASN A 225 -12.20 -9.44 2.54
CA ASN A 225 -11.13 -10.42 2.45
C ASN A 225 -9.81 -9.67 2.29
N GLU A 226 -8.87 -9.85 3.23
CA GLU A 226 -7.58 -9.15 3.19
C GLU A 226 -6.80 -9.48 1.91
N TYR A 227 -6.93 -10.71 1.40
CA TYR A 227 -6.37 -11.13 0.12
C TYR A 227 -6.97 -10.37 -1.07
N GLU A 228 -8.29 -10.17 -1.07
CA GLU A 228 -8.99 -9.40 -2.12
C GLU A 228 -8.57 -7.92 -2.07
N LYS A 229 -8.35 -7.37 -0.87
CA LYS A 229 -7.87 -6.00 -0.71
C LYS A 229 -6.50 -5.79 -1.36
N ILE A 230 -5.56 -6.74 -1.15
CA ILE A 230 -4.23 -6.72 -1.79
C ILE A 230 -4.37 -6.78 -3.30
N GLU A 231 -5.21 -7.68 -3.79
CA GLU A 231 -5.44 -7.82 -5.23
C GLU A 231 -6.00 -6.55 -5.87
N LEU A 232 -7.05 -5.97 -5.28
CA LEU A 232 -7.64 -4.71 -5.76
C LEU A 232 -6.64 -3.55 -5.71
N ALA A 233 -5.80 -3.50 -4.67
CA ALA A 233 -4.76 -2.50 -4.52
C ALA A 233 -3.67 -2.64 -5.59
N LEU A 234 -3.29 -3.85 -5.98
CA LEU A 234 -2.37 -4.06 -7.11
C LEU A 234 -3.03 -3.72 -8.47
N LEU A 235 -4.33 -4.01 -8.64
CA LEU A 235 -5.05 -3.74 -9.88
C LEU A 235 -5.27 -2.25 -10.13
N CYS A 236 -5.47 -1.44 -9.08
CA CYS A 236 -5.76 -0.01 -9.24
C CYS A 236 -4.62 0.78 -9.90
N GLY A 237 -3.37 0.32 -9.78
CA GLY A 237 -2.23 0.88 -10.52
C GLY A 237 -1.68 2.20 -10.00
N PHE A 238 -2.17 2.73 -8.88
CA PHE A 238 -1.65 3.97 -8.31
C PHE A 238 -0.26 3.73 -7.67
N PRO A 239 0.77 4.55 -7.97
CA PRO A 239 2.14 4.32 -7.48
C PRO A 239 2.26 4.20 -5.97
N ASN A 240 1.56 5.05 -5.23
CA ASN A 240 1.59 5.04 -3.75
C ASN A 240 0.91 3.79 -3.18
N GLU A 241 -0.23 3.39 -3.75
CA GLU A 241 -0.97 2.20 -3.32
C GLU A 241 -0.18 0.93 -3.67
N LEU A 242 0.43 0.90 -4.84
CA LEU A 242 1.30 -0.19 -5.29
C LEU A 242 2.52 -0.35 -4.38
N THR A 243 3.19 0.75 -4.05
CA THR A 243 4.34 0.76 -3.11
C THR A 243 3.91 0.29 -1.72
N PHE A 244 2.79 0.81 -1.21
CA PHE A 244 2.23 0.39 0.07
C PHE A 244 1.91 -1.12 0.08
N THR A 245 1.31 -1.61 -1.00
CA THR A 245 0.89 -3.01 -1.13
C THR A 245 2.08 -3.95 -1.24
N LEU A 246 3.12 -3.60 -2.00
CA LEU A 246 4.35 -4.40 -2.09
C LEU A 246 5.08 -4.46 -0.76
N ASN A 247 5.18 -3.35 -0.02
CA ASN A 247 5.77 -3.34 1.32
C ASN A 247 4.95 -4.18 2.31
N THR A 248 3.62 -4.12 2.20
CA THR A 248 2.71 -4.95 3.02
C THR A 248 2.90 -6.43 2.69
N LEU A 249 2.97 -6.80 1.41
CA LEU A 249 3.24 -8.17 0.97
C LEU A 249 4.61 -8.67 1.43
N LEU A 250 5.63 -7.81 1.40
CA LEU A 250 6.96 -8.15 1.90
C LEU A 250 6.90 -8.50 3.40
N LEU A 251 6.18 -7.71 4.20
CA LEU A 251 5.98 -8.01 5.62
C LEU A 251 5.19 -9.31 5.82
N LEU A 252 4.08 -9.48 5.11
CA LEU A 252 3.19 -10.65 5.21
C LEU A 252 3.85 -11.95 4.73
N SER A 253 4.76 -11.87 3.76
CA SER A 253 5.54 -13.00 3.26
C SER A 253 6.63 -13.42 4.25
N SER A 254 7.14 -12.51 5.07
CA SER A 254 8.16 -12.83 6.06
C SER A 254 7.59 -13.68 7.20
N THR A 255 8.32 -14.71 7.61
CA THR A 255 7.92 -15.65 8.66
C THR A 255 8.12 -15.11 10.08
N THR A 256 8.48 -13.84 10.21
CA THR A 256 9.18 -13.35 11.40
C THR A 256 8.33 -13.23 12.65
N ASN A 257 6.99 -13.09 12.60
CA ASN A 257 6.17 -12.93 13.83
C ASN A 257 4.64 -13.19 13.71
N ASN A 258 4.12 -13.76 12.61
CA ASN A 258 2.67 -13.95 12.47
C ASN A 258 2.26 -15.39 12.81
N SER A 259 1.27 -15.56 13.67
CA SER A 259 0.63 -16.86 13.98
C SER A 259 -0.09 -17.48 12.77
N ILE A 260 -0.22 -16.73 11.67
CA ILE A 260 -0.85 -17.14 10.42
C ILE A 260 0.11 -16.73 9.28
N THR A 261 0.67 -17.71 8.59
CA THR A 261 1.45 -17.48 7.37
C THR A 261 0.54 -17.01 6.24
N PHE A 262 1.02 -16.10 5.39
CA PHE A 262 0.30 -15.72 4.19
C PHE A 262 0.21 -16.92 3.24
N GLN A 263 -0.99 -17.23 2.78
CA GLN A 263 -1.27 -18.44 2.00
C GLN A 263 -1.56 -18.08 0.54
N LEU A 264 -0.63 -18.39 -0.36
CA LEU A 264 -0.73 -18.05 -1.79
C LEU A 264 -1.99 -18.60 -2.45
N TYR A 265 -2.41 -19.82 -2.09
CA TYR A 265 -3.60 -20.46 -2.67
C TYR A 265 -4.91 -19.67 -2.44
N LYS A 266 -4.96 -18.78 -1.43
CA LYS A 266 -6.11 -17.89 -1.18
C LYS A 266 -6.16 -16.69 -2.12
N CYS A 267 -5.06 -16.38 -2.83
CA CYS A 267 -4.97 -15.31 -3.82
C CYS A 267 -4.24 -15.84 -5.08
N PRO A 268 -4.91 -16.69 -5.88
CA PRO A 268 -4.26 -17.40 -6.99
C PRO A 268 -3.73 -16.49 -8.09
N ARG A 269 -4.29 -15.29 -8.26
CA ARG A 269 -3.89 -14.31 -9.28
C ARG A 269 -2.75 -13.40 -8.83
N LEU A 270 -2.27 -13.53 -7.59
CA LEU A 270 -1.28 -12.62 -7.02
C LEU A 270 0.02 -12.61 -7.83
N LEU A 271 0.56 -13.79 -8.12
CA LEU A 271 1.83 -13.93 -8.85
C LEU A 271 1.72 -13.33 -10.25
N ASP A 272 0.65 -13.64 -10.97
CA ASP A 272 0.40 -13.09 -12.31
C ASP A 272 0.39 -11.56 -12.29
N ILE A 273 -0.37 -10.95 -11.36
CA ILE A 273 -0.48 -9.49 -11.25
C ILE A 273 0.88 -8.88 -10.90
N LEU A 274 1.62 -9.44 -9.95
CA LEU A 274 2.96 -8.97 -9.58
C LEU A 274 3.92 -9.03 -10.78
N LEU A 275 3.91 -10.12 -11.54
CA LEU A 275 4.79 -10.28 -12.70
C LEU A 275 4.41 -9.36 -13.87
N ARG A 276 3.14 -8.97 -14.00
CA ARG A 276 2.73 -7.92 -14.97
C ARG A 276 3.26 -6.54 -14.58
N HIS A 277 3.42 -6.24 -13.30
CA HIS A 277 4.01 -4.97 -12.83
C HIS A 277 5.50 -4.81 -13.18
N ILE A 278 6.21 -5.91 -13.51
CA ILE A 278 7.59 -5.90 -14.04
C ILE A 278 7.65 -6.10 -15.56
N GLY A 279 6.52 -5.85 -16.25
CA GLY A 279 6.47 -5.80 -17.71
C GLY A 279 6.57 -7.16 -18.40
N LEU A 280 6.36 -8.27 -17.69
CA LEU A 280 6.39 -9.59 -18.32
C LEU A 280 5.06 -9.88 -19.02
N PHE A 281 5.12 -10.03 -20.33
CA PHE A 281 3.99 -10.41 -21.16
C PHE A 281 4.29 -11.58 -22.09
N LEU A 282 3.55 -12.67 -21.90
CA LEU A 282 3.59 -13.84 -22.78
C LEU A 282 2.91 -13.52 -24.11
N SER A 283 3.61 -13.83 -25.20
CA SER A 283 3.15 -13.59 -26.57
C SER A 283 2.31 -14.75 -27.11
N ASN A 284 2.45 -15.95 -26.55
CA ASN A 284 1.86 -17.18 -27.07
C ASN A 284 0.53 -17.47 -26.36
N ASP A 285 -0.53 -17.68 -27.15
CA ASP A 285 -1.89 -18.03 -26.72
C ASP A 285 -2.38 -17.30 -25.45
N PRO A 286 -2.47 -15.95 -25.48
CA PRO A 286 -2.90 -15.17 -24.34
C PRO A 286 -4.32 -15.53 -23.91
N THR A 287 -4.50 -15.80 -22.62
CA THR A 287 -5.83 -15.97 -22.05
C THR A 287 -6.58 -14.64 -22.05
N ILE A 288 -7.91 -14.68 -21.89
CA ILE A 288 -8.72 -13.46 -21.71
C ILE A 288 -8.18 -12.62 -20.53
N HIS A 289 -7.68 -13.28 -19.49
CA HIS A 289 -7.09 -12.62 -18.34
C HIS A 289 -5.79 -11.88 -18.70
N ASP A 290 -4.94 -12.48 -19.53
CA ASP A 290 -3.70 -11.85 -20.00
C ASP A 290 -3.97 -10.62 -20.86
N HIS A 291 -4.97 -10.68 -21.74
CA HIS A 291 -5.42 -9.52 -22.51
C HIS A 291 -5.93 -8.39 -21.62
N TYR A 292 -6.71 -8.72 -20.58
CA TYR A 292 -7.19 -7.73 -19.61
C TYR A 292 -6.02 -7.05 -18.89
N LEU A 293 -5.07 -7.82 -18.34
CA LEU A 293 -3.93 -7.26 -17.62
C LEU A 293 -2.98 -6.49 -18.55
N LYS A 294 -2.78 -6.94 -19.80
CA LYS A 294 -1.99 -6.21 -20.80
C LYS A 294 -2.65 -4.87 -21.15
N SER A 295 -3.94 -4.87 -21.43
CA SER A 295 -4.71 -3.64 -21.66
C SER A 295 -4.63 -2.69 -20.46
N LEU A 296 -4.69 -3.23 -19.25
CA LEU A 296 -4.61 -2.45 -18.02
C LEU A 296 -3.21 -1.84 -17.82
N TYR A 297 -2.16 -2.62 -18.10
CA TYR A 297 -0.78 -2.14 -18.12
C TYR A 297 -0.60 -1.00 -19.14
N ASP A 298 -1.00 -1.23 -20.39
CA ASP A 298 -0.80 -0.27 -21.48
C ASP A 298 -1.61 1.01 -21.27
N ASN A 299 -2.84 0.93 -20.74
CA ASN A 299 -3.74 2.07 -20.60
C ASN A 299 -3.64 2.82 -19.27
N ILE A 300 -3.20 2.17 -18.20
CA ILE A 300 -3.23 2.73 -16.83
C ILE A 300 -1.82 2.70 -16.22
N TRP A 301 -1.25 1.52 -15.99
CA TRP A 301 -0.02 1.41 -15.19
C TRP A 301 1.17 2.10 -15.85
N SER A 302 1.33 1.93 -17.16
CA SER A 302 2.42 2.54 -17.94
C SER A 302 2.43 4.07 -17.85
N LYS A 303 1.27 4.71 -17.67
CA LYS A 303 1.15 6.18 -17.58
C LYS A 303 1.63 6.75 -16.26
N HIS A 304 1.72 5.91 -15.23
CA HIS A 304 2.15 6.32 -13.90
C HIS A 304 3.64 6.02 -13.63
N ILE A 305 4.33 5.35 -14.57
CA ILE A 305 5.72 4.93 -14.44
C ILE A 305 6.55 5.68 -15.49
N ASN A 306 7.65 6.31 -15.07
CA ASN A 306 8.52 7.09 -15.96
C ASN A 306 9.59 6.24 -16.67
N TYR A 307 9.50 4.92 -16.56
CA TYR A 307 10.49 3.95 -17.05
C TYR A 307 9.80 2.72 -17.63
N GLN A 308 10.45 2.10 -18.62
CA GLN A 308 9.91 0.93 -19.32
C GLN A 308 10.51 -0.36 -18.77
N MET A 309 9.71 -1.19 -18.11
CA MET A 309 10.18 -2.46 -17.54
C MET A 309 10.77 -3.43 -18.59
N GLU A 310 10.26 -3.41 -19.82
CA GLU A 310 10.74 -4.25 -20.92
C GLU A 310 12.23 -3.99 -21.25
N GLN A 311 12.73 -2.78 -21.01
CA GLN A 311 14.12 -2.41 -21.27
C GLN A 311 15.10 -3.18 -20.38
N PHE A 312 14.72 -3.43 -19.11
CA PHE A 312 15.55 -4.20 -18.18
C PHE A 312 15.89 -5.58 -18.76
N TRP A 313 14.88 -6.29 -19.25
CA TRP A 313 15.05 -7.64 -19.80
C TRP A 313 15.91 -7.63 -21.08
N ILE A 314 15.73 -6.63 -21.94
CA ILE A 314 16.52 -6.46 -23.17
C ILE A 314 18.00 -6.14 -22.85
N GLU A 315 18.25 -5.40 -21.79
CA GLU A 315 19.59 -4.98 -21.39
C GLU A 315 20.38 -6.10 -20.69
N TYR A 316 19.74 -6.86 -19.80
CA TYR A 316 20.42 -7.82 -18.91
C TYR A 316 20.23 -9.31 -19.27
N CYS A 317 19.41 -9.67 -20.26
CA CYS A 317 19.30 -11.07 -20.72
C CYS A 317 19.86 -11.23 -22.14
N SER A 318 20.47 -12.36 -22.47
CA SER A 318 20.98 -12.64 -23.81
C SER A 318 19.84 -12.73 -24.85
N SER A 319 20.15 -12.52 -26.13
CA SER A 319 19.13 -12.60 -27.20
C SER A 319 18.49 -13.98 -27.33
N ASP A 320 19.28 -15.04 -27.09
CA ASP A 320 18.83 -16.42 -27.26
C ASP A 320 17.82 -16.78 -26.18
N ILE A 321 18.09 -16.39 -24.93
CA ILE A 321 17.19 -16.60 -23.79
C ILE A 321 15.89 -15.81 -23.97
N LEU A 322 15.97 -14.54 -24.40
CA LEU A 322 14.77 -13.73 -24.65
C LEU A 322 13.91 -14.29 -25.78
N LYS A 323 14.54 -14.81 -26.84
CA LYS A 323 13.83 -15.45 -27.95
C LYS A 323 13.19 -16.77 -27.52
N GLN A 324 13.91 -17.59 -26.75
CA GLN A 324 13.43 -18.88 -26.26
C GLN A 324 12.28 -18.75 -25.26
N LEU A 325 12.37 -17.79 -24.32
CA LEU A 325 11.42 -17.67 -23.21
C LEU A 325 10.27 -16.67 -23.45
N LEU A 326 10.54 -15.54 -24.12
CA LEU A 326 9.55 -14.46 -24.32
C LEU A 326 9.16 -14.26 -25.79
N ASN A 327 9.84 -14.94 -26.74
CA ASN A 327 9.73 -14.70 -28.17
C ASN A 327 10.01 -13.23 -28.56
N ILE A 328 10.91 -12.57 -27.82
CA ILE A 328 11.33 -11.19 -28.09
C ILE A 328 12.64 -11.22 -28.89
N GLU A 329 12.61 -10.68 -30.09
CA GLU A 329 13.83 -10.47 -30.87
C GLU A 329 14.45 -9.12 -30.50
N LYS A 330 15.73 -9.12 -30.08
CA LYS A 330 16.52 -7.89 -29.94
C LYS A 330 16.71 -7.26 -31.33
N LYS A 331 15.74 -6.47 -31.80
CA LYS A 331 15.88 -5.71 -33.04
C LYS A 331 17.02 -4.69 -32.85
N SER A 332 18.07 -4.82 -33.65
CA SER A 332 19.23 -3.91 -33.69
C SER A 332 18.85 -2.42 -33.84
N ASN A 333 17.65 -2.14 -34.35
CA ASN A 333 17.15 -0.80 -34.65
C ASN A 333 16.36 -0.10 -33.52
N LEU A 334 16.11 -0.71 -32.35
CA LEU A 334 15.46 0.00 -31.24
C LEU A 334 16.41 0.96 -30.48
N LYS A 335 17.72 0.83 -30.69
CA LYS A 335 18.72 1.71 -30.07
C LYS A 335 18.66 3.16 -30.56
N SER A 336 17.97 3.49 -31.66
CA SER A 336 17.97 4.85 -32.23
C SER A 336 16.69 5.66 -32.04
N SER A 337 15.53 5.01 -31.83
CA SER A 337 14.23 5.72 -31.78
C SER A 337 13.72 5.99 -30.35
N LEU A 338 14.01 5.12 -29.38
CA LEU A 338 13.56 5.29 -27.98
C LEU A 338 14.62 5.97 -27.09
N TYR A 339 15.89 5.75 -27.39
CA TYR A 339 17.03 6.34 -26.65
C TYR A 339 17.11 7.86 -26.75
N ASN A 340 16.57 8.48 -27.80
CA ASN A 340 16.76 9.91 -28.03
C ASN A 340 15.79 10.82 -27.26
N ASN A 341 14.71 10.30 -26.65
CA ASN A 341 13.68 11.14 -26.01
C ASN A 341 13.58 11.03 -24.47
N PHE A 342 14.29 10.11 -23.81
CA PHE A 342 14.19 9.91 -22.35
C PHE A 342 15.55 9.97 -21.59
N ASN A 343 16.58 10.54 -22.22
CA ASN A 343 17.97 10.36 -21.81
C ASN A 343 18.49 11.34 -20.73
N LEU A 344 17.62 11.85 -19.84
CA LEU A 344 18.06 12.72 -18.75
C LEU A 344 18.23 11.99 -17.40
N ASN A 345 17.55 10.85 -17.17
CA ASN A 345 17.56 10.12 -15.89
C ASN A 345 17.77 8.58 -16.05
N SER A 346 18.62 8.13 -16.98
CA SER A 346 18.79 6.70 -17.29
C SER A 346 19.14 5.85 -16.05
N ASN A 347 20.03 6.33 -15.20
CA ASN A 347 20.52 5.59 -14.04
C ASN A 347 19.46 5.46 -12.94
N GLU A 348 18.69 6.52 -12.66
CA GLU A 348 17.61 6.48 -11.68
C GLU A 348 16.48 5.54 -12.14
N ASN A 349 16.15 5.58 -13.44
CA ASN A 349 15.15 4.69 -14.03
C ASN A 349 15.58 3.22 -13.96
N GLN A 350 16.84 2.91 -14.27
CA GLN A 350 17.40 1.56 -14.13
C GLN A 350 17.36 1.08 -12.67
N GLN A 351 17.72 1.94 -11.73
CA GLN A 351 17.67 1.60 -10.30
C GLN A 351 16.23 1.33 -9.84
N GLN A 352 15.25 2.10 -10.30
CA GLN A 352 13.84 1.88 -9.96
C GLN A 352 13.28 0.58 -10.56
N GLN A 353 13.70 0.21 -11.78
CA GLN A 353 13.36 -1.09 -12.38
C GLN A 353 13.91 -2.24 -11.54
N GLU A 354 15.20 -2.18 -11.20
CA GLU A 354 15.88 -3.20 -10.42
C GLU A 354 15.26 -3.35 -9.02
N LEU A 355 15.03 -2.24 -8.31
CA LEU A 355 14.37 -2.27 -6.99
C LEU A 355 12.99 -2.92 -7.04
N ARG A 356 12.22 -2.69 -8.10
CA ARG A 356 10.89 -3.30 -8.24
C ARG A 356 10.99 -4.80 -8.45
N ILE A 357 11.90 -5.24 -9.33
CA ILE A 357 12.15 -6.66 -9.60
C ILE A 357 12.66 -7.34 -8.32
N GLU A 358 13.60 -6.72 -7.62
CA GLU A 358 14.14 -7.22 -6.36
C GLU A 358 13.05 -7.39 -5.29
N GLN A 359 12.19 -6.39 -5.11
CA GLN A 359 11.09 -6.46 -4.14
C GLN A 359 10.14 -7.64 -4.42
N ILE A 360 9.72 -7.80 -5.67
CA ILE A 360 8.82 -8.90 -6.07
C ILE A 360 9.52 -10.25 -5.93
N LEU A 361 10.78 -10.34 -6.33
CA LEU A 361 11.59 -11.55 -6.21
C LEU A 361 11.79 -11.94 -4.74
N MET A 362 12.03 -10.98 -3.86
CA MET A 362 12.15 -11.19 -2.42
C MET A 362 10.84 -11.67 -1.79
N ILE A 363 9.68 -11.12 -2.23
CA ILE A 363 8.36 -11.62 -1.80
C ILE A 363 8.19 -13.10 -2.20
N ILE A 364 8.51 -13.45 -3.45
CA ILE A 364 8.40 -14.83 -3.95
C ILE A 364 9.37 -15.77 -3.20
N ARG A 365 10.59 -15.31 -2.94
CA ARG A 365 11.58 -16.03 -2.12
C ARG A 365 11.07 -16.27 -0.70
N ASN A 366 10.48 -15.28 -0.06
CA ASN A 366 9.91 -15.44 1.27
C ASN A 366 8.79 -16.49 1.27
N PHE A 367 7.94 -16.50 0.25
CA PHE A 367 6.92 -17.54 0.10
C PHE A 367 7.51 -18.93 -0.12
N SER A 368 8.63 -19.08 -0.81
CA SER A 368 9.23 -20.40 -1.07
C SER A 368 9.78 -21.09 0.19
N PHE A 369 10.03 -20.35 1.29
CA PHE A 369 10.43 -20.96 2.56
C PHE A 369 9.28 -21.69 3.29
N ASP A 370 8.03 -21.32 3.04
CA ASP A 370 6.88 -22.03 3.62
C ASP A 370 6.48 -23.21 2.74
N ARG A 371 6.38 -24.40 3.32
CA ARG A 371 6.07 -25.64 2.60
C ARG A 371 4.78 -25.56 1.78
N SER A 372 3.72 -24.96 2.33
CA SER A 372 2.42 -24.90 1.64
C SER A 372 2.47 -23.98 0.42
N ASN A 373 3.17 -22.86 0.56
CA ASN A 373 3.40 -21.91 -0.51
C ASN A 373 4.38 -22.45 -1.56
N ALA A 374 5.44 -23.17 -1.16
CA ALA A 374 6.38 -23.81 -2.07
C ALA A 374 5.69 -24.83 -2.98
N ILE A 375 4.83 -25.68 -2.42
CA ILE A 375 4.03 -26.65 -3.19
C ILE A 375 3.09 -25.91 -4.17
N TYR A 376 2.44 -24.84 -3.71
CA TYR A 376 1.59 -24.03 -4.58
C TYR A 376 2.39 -23.37 -5.71
N LEU A 377 3.58 -22.82 -5.42
CA LEU A 377 4.48 -22.25 -6.43
C LEU A 377 4.88 -23.28 -7.49
N LEU A 378 5.19 -24.52 -7.08
CA LEU A 378 5.46 -25.61 -8.02
C LEU A 378 4.27 -25.85 -8.95
N ASP A 379 3.05 -25.90 -8.42
CA ASP A 379 1.84 -26.05 -9.25
C ASP A 379 1.66 -24.88 -10.24
N THR A 380 2.05 -23.66 -9.86
CA THR A 380 2.03 -22.50 -10.80
C THR A 380 3.12 -22.54 -11.85
N ILE A 381 4.24 -23.23 -11.60
CA ILE A 381 5.40 -23.30 -12.49
C ILE A 381 5.25 -24.42 -13.54
N ARG A 382 4.50 -25.48 -13.24
CA ARG A 382 4.34 -26.65 -14.12
C ARG A 382 3.86 -26.37 -15.56
N PRO A 383 2.90 -25.48 -15.80
CA PRO A 383 2.46 -25.22 -17.18
C PRO A 383 3.60 -24.67 -18.04
N SER A 384 3.78 -25.18 -19.26
CA SER A 384 4.79 -24.69 -20.22
C SER A 384 4.69 -23.18 -20.50
N SER A 385 3.51 -22.59 -20.32
CA SER A 385 3.24 -21.15 -20.43
C SER A 385 3.25 -20.41 -19.09
N SER A 386 3.88 -20.95 -18.05
CA SER A 386 3.95 -20.30 -16.74
C SER A 386 4.84 -19.06 -16.78
N ILE A 387 4.25 -17.89 -16.52
CA ILE A 387 4.98 -16.63 -16.39
C ILE A 387 5.91 -16.62 -15.18
N THR A 388 5.52 -17.29 -14.08
CA THR A 388 6.35 -17.45 -12.88
C THR A 388 7.60 -18.27 -13.21
N TYR A 389 7.44 -19.34 -13.99
CA TYR A 389 8.56 -20.15 -14.43
C TYR A 389 9.54 -19.37 -15.30
N ILE A 390 9.02 -18.68 -16.32
CA ILE A 390 9.80 -17.84 -17.23
C ILE A 390 10.51 -16.73 -16.47
N PHE A 391 9.86 -16.09 -15.51
CA PHE A 391 10.47 -15.08 -14.67
C PHE A 391 11.68 -15.62 -13.89
N LEU A 392 11.54 -16.78 -13.23
CA LEU A 392 12.64 -17.37 -12.48
C LEU A 392 13.82 -17.73 -13.38
N LEU A 393 13.56 -18.29 -14.57
CA LEU A 393 14.62 -18.58 -15.55
C LEU A 393 15.30 -17.29 -16.05
N LEU A 394 14.53 -16.26 -16.41
CA LEU A 394 15.09 -14.98 -16.85
C LEU A 394 16.04 -14.38 -15.81
N ILE A 395 15.65 -14.39 -14.54
CA ILE A 395 16.50 -13.90 -13.45
C ILE A 395 17.74 -14.79 -13.26
N SER A 396 17.58 -16.13 -13.30
CA SER A 396 18.70 -17.05 -13.21
C SER A 396 19.77 -16.79 -14.28
N TYR A 397 19.36 -16.43 -15.50
CA TYR A 397 20.28 -16.10 -16.58
C TYR A 397 20.60 -14.60 -16.74
N CYS A 398 20.18 -13.73 -15.80
CA CYS A 398 20.50 -12.30 -15.90
C CYS A 398 22.01 -12.04 -15.84
N GLU A 399 22.54 -11.41 -16.88
CA GLU A 399 23.93 -10.97 -16.95
C GLU A 399 24.16 -9.79 -15.99
N LYS A 400 25.31 -9.78 -15.29
CA LYS A 400 25.78 -8.66 -14.44
C LYS A 400 24.88 -8.32 -13.24
N LYS A 401 23.90 -9.15 -12.88
CA LYS A 401 22.97 -8.95 -11.75
C LYS A 401 22.99 -10.10 -10.74
N ILE A 402 24.15 -10.27 -10.10
CA ILE A 402 24.43 -11.40 -9.18
C ILE A 402 23.47 -11.41 -7.97
N GLU A 403 23.10 -10.25 -7.42
CA GLU A 403 22.17 -10.20 -6.27
C GLU A 403 20.78 -10.72 -6.62
N LEU A 404 20.26 -10.41 -7.82
CA LEU A 404 18.99 -10.97 -8.28
C LEU A 404 19.10 -12.47 -8.51
N GLN A 405 20.20 -12.93 -9.11
CA GLN A 405 20.48 -14.35 -9.30
C GLN A 405 20.48 -15.12 -7.98
N LYS A 406 21.09 -14.57 -6.90
CA LYS A 406 21.09 -15.19 -5.57
C LYS A 406 19.68 -15.49 -5.09
N TYR A 407 18.76 -14.53 -5.19
CA TYR A 407 17.38 -14.73 -4.76
C TYR A 407 16.65 -15.79 -5.61
N ALA A 408 16.88 -15.82 -6.94
CA ALA A 408 16.32 -16.86 -7.79
C ALA A 408 16.86 -18.25 -7.46
N TYR A 409 18.17 -18.38 -7.22
CA TYR A 409 18.78 -19.65 -6.83
C TYR A 409 18.27 -20.12 -5.48
N ASP A 410 18.08 -19.22 -4.50
CA ASP A 410 17.45 -19.58 -3.23
C ASP A 410 16.01 -20.10 -3.42
N ILE A 411 15.23 -19.49 -4.33
CA ILE A 411 13.91 -19.99 -4.69
C ILE A 411 14.02 -21.41 -5.28
N TRP A 412 14.90 -21.62 -6.26
CA TRP A 412 15.11 -22.95 -6.86
C TRP A 412 15.51 -24.00 -5.82
N THR A 413 16.45 -23.69 -4.92
CA THR A 413 16.87 -24.59 -3.84
C THR A 413 15.70 -24.97 -2.93
N ASN A 414 14.86 -24.00 -2.53
CA ASN A 414 13.70 -24.24 -1.69
C ASN A 414 12.62 -25.07 -2.40
N LEU A 415 12.37 -24.80 -3.68
CA LEU A 415 11.39 -25.54 -4.49
C LEU A 415 11.84 -26.96 -4.82
N ALA A 416 13.15 -27.16 -5.04
CA ALA A 416 13.76 -28.45 -5.36
C ALA A 416 13.42 -29.54 -4.35
N SER A 417 13.34 -29.20 -3.05
CA SER A 417 12.99 -30.13 -1.97
C SER A 417 11.59 -30.76 -2.10
N TYR A 418 10.73 -30.21 -2.94
CA TYR A 418 9.36 -30.69 -3.16
C TYR A 418 9.07 -31.02 -4.64
N MET A 419 10.10 -30.93 -5.49
CA MET A 419 9.93 -31.03 -6.94
C MET A 419 10.08 -32.47 -7.41
N HIS A 420 9.05 -32.96 -8.10
CA HIS A 420 9.07 -34.25 -8.79
C HIS A 420 9.05 -33.99 -10.30
N LEU A 421 10.18 -34.24 -10.95
CA LEU A 421 10.37 -34.08 -12.39
C LEU A 421 9.61 -35.21 -13.11
N ARG A 422 8.47 -34.88 -13.71
CA ARG A 422 7.63 -35.87 -14.41
C ARG A 422 8.05 -35.97 -15.87
N SER A 423 8.41 -37.16 -16.33
CA SER A 423 8.60 -37.60 -17.74
C SER A 423 9.61 -36.80 -18.61
N VAL A 424 10.51 -37.52 -19.29
CA VAL A 424 11.61 -36.95 -20.12
C VAL A 424 11.11 -36.04 -21.25
N GLY A 425 9.80 -36.04 -21.54
CA GLY A 425 9.15 -35.18 -22.53
C GLY A 425 8.51 -33.89 -22.01
N ASN A 426 8.53 -33.59 -20.70
CA ASN A 426 7.99 -32.33 -20.17
C ASN A 426 9.08 -31.25 -20.12
N ASP A 427 8.75 -30.03 -20.56
CA ASP A 427 9.67 -28.89 -20.68
C ASP A 427 10.41 -28.59 -19.36
N GLU A 428 9.73 -28.76 -18.22
CA GLU A 428 10.24 -28.41 -16.89
C GLU A 428 11.58 -29.08 -16.54
N GLY A 429 11.68 -30.40 -16.76
CA GLY A 429 12.87 -31.18 -16.44
C GLY A 429 14.04 -30.83 -17.37
N HIS A 430 13.75 -30.51 -18.63
CA HIS A 430 14.77 -30.12 -19.59
C HIS A 430 15.41 -28.77 -19.24
N PHE A 431 14.60 -27.75 -18.96
CA PHE A 431 15.10 -26.42 -18.63
C PHE A 431 15.81 -26.35 -17.27
N ILE A 432 15.33 -27.08 -16.25
CA ILE A 432 16.06 -27.18 -14.97
C ILE A 432 17.40 -27.87 -15.17
N ARG A 433 17.48 -28.91 -16.00
CA ARG A 433 18.77 -29.52 -16.36
C ARG A 433 19.67 -28.56 -17.13
N GLN A 434 19.13 -27.78 -18.06
CA GLN A 434 19.88 -26.74 -18.77
C GLN A 434 20.42 -25.69 -17.79
N LEU A 435 19.61 -25.27 -16.81
CA LEU A 435 20.03 -24.34 -15.77
C LEU A 435 21.15 -24.94 -14.90
N LEU A 436 21.00 -26.18 -14.44
CA LEU A 436 22.04 -26.87 -13.66
C LEU A 436 23.34 -27.04 -14.44
N ASN A 437 23.25 -27.41 -15.72
CA ASN A 437 24.42 -27.48 -16.61
C ASN A 437 25.10 -26.12 -16.75
N PHE A 438 24.33 -25.04 -16.96
CA PHE A 438 24.86 -23.68 -17.01
C PHE A 438 25.56 -23.29 -15.70
N MET A 439 24.94 -23.58 -14.54
CA MET A 439 25.50 -23.23 -13.23
C MET A 439 26.78 -24.02 -12.89
N LEU A 440 26.85 -25.31 -13.26
CA LEU A 440 28.00 -26.17 -12.99
C LEU A 440 29.14 -25.95 -13.98
N ASN A 441 28.84 -25.71 -15.25
CA ASN A 441 29.86 -25.61 -16.29
C ASN A 441 30.39 -24.20 -16.49
N GLY A 442 29.58 -23.18 -16.21
CA GLY A 442 29.88 -21.79 -16.51
C GLY A 442 29.93 -21.52 -18.02
N ASP A 443 30.11 -20.25 -18.38
CA ASP A 443 30.55 -19.89 -19.74
C ASP A 443 32.06 -20.12 -19.82
N ASP A 444 32.55 -20.71 -20.92
CA ASP A 444 33.97 -21.08 -21.13
C ASP A 444 34.95 -19.89 -21.00
N ASP A 445 34.43 -18.65 -21.01
CA ASP A 445 35.21 -17.41 -20.98
C ASP A 445 35.63 -16.95 -19.56
N ASP A 446 34.98 -17.42 -18.49
CA ASP A 446 35.32 -17.01 -17.11
C ASP A 446 36.24 -18.03 -16.41
N LYS A 447 37.54 -17.71 -16.40
CA LYS A 447 38.60 -18.50 -15.75
C LYS A 447 38.46 -18.63 -14.22
N GLN A 448 37.51 -17.92 -13.61
CA GLN A 448 37.11 -18.10 -12.22
C GLN A 448 35.64 -18.50 -12.20
N GLN A 449 35.37 -19.80 -12.05
CA GLN A 449 33.99 -20.26 -11.87
C GLN A 449 33.37 -19.58 -10.65
N ASP A 450 32.15 -19.11 -10.82
CA ASP A 450 31.38 -18.49 -9.75
C ASP A 450 31.03 -19.52 -8.67
N ARG A 451 31.75 -19.46 -7.55
CA ARG A 451 31.59 -20.34 -6.38
C ARG A 451 30.13 -20.46 -5.95
N LEU A 452 29.38 -19.36 -6.01
CA LEU A 452 27.96 -19.33 -5.63
C LEU A 452 27.12 -20.23 -6.53
N LYS A 453 27.31 -20.14 -7.86
CA LYS A 453 26.55 -20.95 -8.84
C LYS A 453 26.80 -22.44 -8.62
N ILE A 454 28.06 -22.84 -8.41
CA ILE A 454 28.41 -24.24 -8.14
C ILE A 454 27.72 -24.73 -6.87
N ILE A 455 27.86 -23.99 -5.76
CA ILE A 455 27.27 -24.38 -4.47
C ILE A 455 25.75 -24.52 -4.59
N ARG A 456 25.07 -23.52 -5.17
CA ARG A 456 23.62 -23.56 -5.35
C ARG A 456 23.18 -24.68 -6.28
N ALA A 457 23.93 -24.98 -7.35
CA ALA A 457 23.61 -26.11 -8.22
C ALA A 457 23.72 -27.45 -7.48
N LEU A 458 24.76 -27.63 -6.68
CA LEU A 458 24.93 -28.83 -5.86
C LEU A 458 23.80 -28.99 -4.82
N GLU A 459 23.39 -27.91 -4.16
CA GLU A 459 22.25 -27.93 -3.25
C GLU A 459 20.93 -28.25 -3.95
N ILE A 460 20.68 -27.69 -5.14
CA ILE A 460 19.48 -27.99 -5.94
C ILE A 460 19.48 -29.48 -6.33
N ILE A 461 20.60 -30.01 -6.80
CA ILE A 461 20.73 -31.44 -7.17
C ILE A 461 20.51 -32.33 -5.96
N ALA A 462 21.13 -32.02 -4.82
CA ALA A 462 20.97 -32.75 -3.57
C ALA A 462 19.50 -32.77 -3.12
N ASN A 463 18.83 -31.60 -3.17
CA ASN A 463 17.42 -31.49 -2.80
C ASN A 463 16.49 -32.22 -3.77
N LEU A 464 16.79 -32.20 -5.07
CA LEU A 464 16.04 -32.99 -6.07
C LEU A 464 16.22 -34.49 -5.85
N ALA A 465 17.44 -34.94 -5.53
CA ALA A 465 17.70 -36.34 -5.19
C ALA A 465 16.88 -36.75 -3.96
N HIS A 466 16.84 -35.91 -2.93
CA HIS A 466 16.04 -36.16 -1.73
C HIS A 466 14.52 -36.13 -1.97
N ALA A 467 14.04 -35.29 -2.89
CA ALA A 467 12.60 -35.08 -3.12
C ALA A 467 11.88 -36.34 -3.61
N GLY A 468 12.53 -37.18 -4.43
CA GLY A 468 11.98 -38.48 -4.79
C GLY A 468 12.72 -39.20 -5.91
N ASN A 469 12.63 -40.54 -5.89
CA ASN A 469 13.37 -41.43 -6.79
C ASN A 469 13.05 -41.22 -8.27
N ASP A 470 11.87 -40.69 -8.62
CA ASP A 470 11.51 -40.38 -10.01
C ASP A 470 12.47 -39.37 -10.68
N ASN A 471 13.19 -38.58 -9.88
CA ASN A 471 14.16 -37.59 -10.36
C ASN A 471 15.46 -38.24 -10.86
N GLU A 472 15.71 -39.51 -10.53
CA GLU A 472 16.94 -40.25 -10.83
C GLU A 472 17.39 -40.06 -12.29
N ILE A 473 16.50 -40.31 -13.26
CA ILE A 473 16.78 -40.25 -14.70
C ILE A 473 17.37 -38.91 -15.15
N TYR A 474 17.05 -37.82 -14.45
CA TYR A 474 17.50 -36.47 -14.79
C TYR A 474 18.82 -36.10 -14.13
N LEU A 475 19.17 -36.79 -13.03
CA LEU A 475 20.29 -36.43 -12.17
C LEU A 475 21.56 -37.25 -12.46
N ILE A 476 21.42 -38.47 -13.00
CA ILE A 476 22.54 -39.39 -13.28
C ILE A 476 23.66 -38.74 -14.08
N ASP A 477 23.32 -38.01 -15.15
CA ASP A 477 24.30 -37.41 -16.05
C ASP A 477 25.19 -36.36 -15.36
N PHE A 478 24.76 -35.83 -14.20
CA PHE A 478 25.59 -34.90 -13.43
C PHE A 478 26.64 -35.60 -12.56
N ILE A 479 26.49 -36.89 -12.24
CA ILE A 479 27.45 -37.64 -11.40
C ILE A 479 28.85 -37.56 -12.01
N ASP A 480 28.97 -37.84 -13.31
CA ASP A 480 30.24 -37.80 -14.03
C ASP A 480 30.88 -36.40 -13.98
N VAL A 481 30.07 -35.36 -14.22
CA VAL A 481 30.52 -33.97 -14.18
C VAL A 481 31.02 -33.59 -12.77
N ILE A 482 30.27 -33.98 -11.74
CA ILE A 482 30.59 -33.68 -10.34
C ILE A 482 31.88 -34.40 -9.92
N ILE A 483 32.01 -35.70 -10.20
CA ILE A 483 33.18 -36.50 -9.83
C ILE A 483 34.43 -36.00 -10.54
N GLN A 484 34.37 -35.83 -11.87
CA GLN A 484 35.56 -35.48 -12.66
C GLN A 484 36.06 -34.06 -12.37
N ARG A 485 35.16 -33.12 -12.07
CA ARG A 485 35.49 -31.69 -11.97
C ARG A 485 35.58 -31.17 -10.55
N LEU A 486 34.73 -31.63 -9.62
CA LEU A 486 34.53 -30.95 -8.33
C LEU A 486 35.18 -31.65 -7.14
N ILE A 487 35.39 -32.97 -7.17
CA ILE A 487 36.04 -33.72 -6.06
C ILE A 487 37.49 -33.27 -5.82
N HIS A 488 38.18 -32.87 -6.88
CA HIS A 488 39.60 -32.46 -6.80
C HIS A 488 39.79 -30.97 -6.46
N VAL A 489 38.69 -30.23 -6.25
CA VAL A 489 38.73 -28.79 -5.93
C VAL A 489 39.19 -28.60 -4.48
N SER A 490 40.12 -27.66 -4.25
CA SER A 490 40.68 -27.38 -2.93
C SER A 490 39.79 -26.52 -2.02
N ASP A 491 38.75 -25.89 -2.56
CA ASP A 491 37.78 -25.11 -1.79
C ASP A 491 36.91 -26.03 -0.92
N ILE A 492 37.12 -25.96 0.39
CA ILE A 492 36.43 -26.76 1.40
C ILE A 492 34.91 -26.64 1.28
N LEU A 493 34.37 -25.45 0.97
CA LEU A 493 32.92 -25.28 0.89
C LEU A 493 32.35 -26.02 -0.32
N ILE A 494 32.98 -25.88 -1.48
CA ILE A 494 32.59 -26.64 -2.68
C ILE A 494 32.70 -28.14 -2.40
N LEU A 495 33.78 -28.57 -1.76
CA LEU A 495 33.98 -29.98 -1.43
C LEU A 495 32.88 -30.52 -0.50
N VAL A 496 32.50 -29.78 0.55
CA VAL A 496 31.42 -30.20 1.46
C VAL A 496 30.09 -30.34 0.72
N HIS A 497 29.71 -29.35 -0.09
CA HIS A 497 28.48 -29.44 -0.91
C HIS A 497 28.56 -30.54 -1.97
N THR A 498 29.75 -30.80 -2.50
CA THR A 498 29.99 -31.88 -3.48
C THR A 498 29.77 -33.25 -2.81
N LEU A 499 30.35 -33.46 -1.63
CA LEU A 499 30.19 -34.71 -0.87
C LEU A 499 28.76 -34.93 -0.42
N GLU A 500 28.07 -33.88 0.06
CA GLU A 500 26.65 -33.96 0.42
C GLU A 500 25.78 -34.31 -0.81
N CYS A 501 26.03 -33.65 -1.93
CA CYS A 501 25.32 -33.94 -3.19
C CYS A 501 25.53 -35.40 -3.64
N LEU A 502 26.78 -35.88 -3.64
CA LEU A 502 27.08 -37.27 -3.98
C LEU A 502 26.47 -38.26 -2.99
N TYR A 503 26.42 -37.92 -1.70
CA TYR A 503 25.74 -38.72 -0.69
C TYR A 503 24.25 -38.86 -1.02
N GLN A 504 23.54 -37.75 -1.24
CA GLN A 504 22.11 -37.78 -1.60
C GLN A 504 21.86 -38.53 -2.92
N LEU A 505 22.73 -38.35 -3.93
CA LEU A 505 22.64 -39.09 -5.18
C LEU A 505 22.86 -40.60 -5.00
N SER A 506 23.73 -41.00 -4.07
CA SER A 506 23.94 -42.42 -3.75
C SER A 506 22.75 -43.09 -3.07
N GLU A 507 21.89 -42.32 -2.40
CA GLU A 507 20.67 -42.83 -1.75
C GLU A 507 19.54 -43.15 -2.75
N LEU A 508 19.57 -42.57 -3.96
CA LEU A 508 18.52 -42.76 -4.98
C LEU A 508 18.35 -44.22 -5.47
N GLY A 509 19.36 -45.08 -5.30
CA GLY A 509 19.32 -46.48 -5.75
C GLY A 509 20.53 -46.85 -6.61
N LYS A 510 20.62 -48.13 -7.03
CA LYS A 510 21.85 -48.84 -7.46
C LYS A 510 22.67 -48.13 -8.56
N PHE A 511 23.57 -47.23 -8.13
CA PHE A 511 24.68 -46.69 -8.93
C PHE A 511 25.99 -47.48 -8.78
N LEU A 512 25.90 -48.75 -8.38
CA LEU A 512 27.01 -49.70 -8.31
C LEU A 512 26.74 -50.91 -9.21
#